data_AF-A0A3N5LM18-F1
#
_entry.id   AF-A0A3N5LM18-F1
#
_cell.length_a   1.000
_cell.length_b   1.000
_cell.length_c   1.000
_cell.angle_alpha   90.00
_cell.angle_beta   90.00
_cell.angle_gamma   90.00
#
_symmetry.space_group_name_H-M   'P 1'
#
loop_
_entity.id
_entity.type
_entity.pdbx_description
1 polymer ?
#
loop_
_entity_poly.entity_id
_entity_poly.type
_entity_poly.pdbx_seq_one_letter_code
_entity_poly.pdbx_strand_id
1 'polypeptide(L)'
;MRETVGIRIRRRCPGDLGGCLAALVFVAFLNPLPVRGAAALAGSFRSGVCVSQTRPFTPKQETALLMGLRRSSGLADIHFNDEGFLDLGNRLHFVDGSSTARALITAAVDGRDLYVIESHQRSSELAFARIRGSLDYQNLKSAPGLTRRLWNIEIDFYDYTELRGHTEAIRAFDPALNLLHELAHPIMHLRDSTGDGDALGDCERFINQIRRELGLLERESYDPVNRQAVTPYGTGQRILGELSFVRFEPGKRSRKYRLTFDVENVAAASLVEPRSAGVRAVARR
;
A
#
# COMPACT_ATOMS: atom_id res chain seq x y z
N MET A 1 -32.01 -60.76 29.19
CA MET A 1 -31.53 -61.10 30.56
C MET A 1 -30.16 -60.48 30.71
N ARG A 2 -30.06 -59.29 31.31
CA ARG A 2 -29.59 -59.06 32.69
C ARG A 2 -28.25 -59.74 32.95
N GLU A 3 -27.18 -58.94 32.98
CA GLU A 3 -26.30 -58.86 34.15
C GLU A 3 -25.45 -57.58 34.11
N THR A 4 -25.66 -56.78 35.15
CA THR A 4 -24.87 -55.61 35.56
C THR A 4 -23.67 -56.07 36.38
N VAL A 5 -22.47 -55.56 36.09
CA VAL A 5 -21.33 -55.59 37.01
C VAL A 5 -20.71 -54.20 37.08
N GLY A 6 -20.84 -53.58 38.25
CA GLY A 6 -20.25 -52.29 38.58
C GLY A 6 -18.83 -52.42 39.14
N ILE A 7 -17.99 -51.42 38.88
CA ILE A 7 -16.67 -51.30 39.50
C ILE A 7 -16.43 -49.88 40.01
N ARG A 8 -16.59 -49.77 41.34
CA ARG A 8 -15.78 -49.04 42.35
C ARG A 8 -14.98 -47.80 41.91
N ILE A 9 -15.50 -46.64 42.31
CA ILE A 9 -14.76 -45.39 42.44
C ILE A 9 -13.89 -45.47 43.71
N ARG A 10 -12.56 -45.35 43.56
CA ARG A 10 -11.64 -45.09 44.68
C ARG A 10 -11.30 -43.59 44.72
N ARG A 11 -11.73 -42.92 45.80
CA ARG A 11 -11.17 -41.64 46.26
C ARG A 11 -9.73 -41.87 46.74
N ARG A 12 -8.80 -41.00 46.37
CA ARG A 12 -7.56 -40.77 47.12
C ARG A 12 -7.43 -39.28 47.46
N CYS A 13 -7.01 -39.08 48.70
CA CYS A 13 -6.84 -37.85 49.44
C CYS A 13 -5.78 -36.89 48.85
N PRO A 14 -5.81 -35.61 49.26
CA PRO A 14 -4.86 -34.60 48.84
C PRO A 14 -3.51 -34.79 49.54
N GLY A 15 -2.45 -34.78 48.77
CA GLY A 15 -1.07 -34.76 49.26
C GLY A 15 -0.49 -33.36 49.05
N ASP A 16 -0.30 -32.66 50.17
CA ASP A 16 0.62 -31.55 50.35
C ASP A 16 1.98 -31.87 49.73
N LEU A 17 2.47 -30.98 48.87
CA LEU A 17 3.90 -30.87 48.54
C LEU A 17 4.18 -29.42 48.18
N GLY A 18 4.72 -28.72 49.16
CA GLY A 18 5.26 -27.39 49.01
C GLY A 18 6.52 -27.34 48.16
N GLY A 19 6.97 -26.11 47.95
CA GLY A 19 8.30 -25.79 47.44
C GLY A 19 8.33 -25.44 45.95
N CYS A 20 8.22 -24.15 45.65
CA CYS A 20 9.38 -23.34 45.24
C CYS A 20 8.88 -22.04 44.61
N LEU A 21 9.30 -20.92 45.21
CA LEU A 21 9.33 -19.60 44.59
C LEU A 21 9.92 -19.70 43.18
N ALA A 22 9.13 -19.36 42.17
CA ALA A 22 9.65 -18.80 40.93
C ALA A 22 9.12 -17.37 40.84
N ALA A 23 9.84 -16.44 41.48
CA ALA A 23 9.65 -15.01 41.26
C ALA A 23 10.05 -14.72 39.80
N LEU A 24 9.06 -14.67 38.92
CA LEU A 24 9.20 -14.20 37.56
C LEU A 24 9.52 -12.70 37.62
N VAL A 25 10.81 -12.37 37.67
CA VAL A 25 11.29 -11.01 37.48
C VAL A 25 11.04 -10.65 36.02
N PHE A 26 9.86 -10.08 35.76
CA PHE A 26 9.56 -9.38 34.52
C PHE A 26 10.43 -8.13 34.50
N VAL A 27 11.68 -8.25 34.03
CA VAL A 27 12.46 -7.09 33.61
C VAL A 27 11.77 -6.58 32.36
N ALA A 28 10.83 -5.66 32.57
CA ALA A 28 10.33 -4.81 31.50
C ALA A 28 11.52 -4.01 30.99
N PHE A 29 12.19 -4.54 29.95
CA PHE A 29 13.01 -3.74 29.06
C PHE A 29 12.07 -2.74 28.39
N LEU A 30 11.77 -1.66 29.11
CA LEU A 30 11.31 -0.41 28.55
C LEU A 30 12.46 0.10 27.70
N ASN A 31 12.65 -0.51 26.52
CA ASN A 31 13.41 0.12 25.46
C ASN A 31 12.62 1.40 25.15
N PRO A 32 13.16 2.59 25.45
CA PRO A 32 12.50 3.81 25.02
C PRO A 32 12.40 3.71 23.50
N LEU A 33 11.18 3.62 23.00
CA LEU A 33 10.97 3.76 21.56
C LEU A 33 11.56 5.13 21.21
N PRO A 34 12.54 5.21 20.30
CA PRO A 34 13.07 6.48 19.86
C PRO A 34 11.89 7.26 19.27
N VAL A 35 11.39 8.24 20.03
CA VAL A 35 10.45 9.22 19.52
C VAL A 35 11.27 10.03 18.53
N ARG A 36 11.08 9.79 17.22
CA ARG A 36 11.68 10.61 16.16
C ARG A 36 11.33 12.06 16.50
N GLY A 37 12.36 12.84 16.83
CA GLY A 37 12.20 14.20 17.29
C GLY A 37 11.41 15.01 16.27
N ALA A 38 10.43 15.78 16.74
CA ALA A 38 9.67 16.70 15.91
C ALA A 38 10.58 17.85 15.45
N ALA A 39 11.46 17.58 14.48
CA ALA A 39 12.18 18.61 13.74
C ALA A 39 11.20 19.21 12.71
N ALA A 40 10.18 19.90 13.22
CA ALA A 40 9.17 20.56 12.42
C ALA A 40 9.78 21.81 11.76
N LEU A 41 10.14 21.70 10.48
CA LEU A 41 10.13 22.73 9.41
C LEU A 41 10.77 24.12 9.68
N ALA A 42 11.37 24.36 10.84
CA ALA A 42 12.12 25.57 11.19
C ALA A 42 13.57 25.51 10.68
N GLY A 43 14.01 24.34 10.22
CA GLY A 43 15.27 24.14 9.50
C GLY A 43 15.16 24.54 8.03
N SER A 44 16.32 24.66 7.36
CA SER A 44 16.39 24.84 5.91
C SER A 44 15.60 23.75 5.17
N PHE A 45 14.75 24.13 4.22
CA PHE A 45 14.03 23.16 3.37
C PHE A 45 15.00 22.12 2.79
N ARG A 46 14.69 20.84 3.01
CA ARG A 46 15.36 19.68 2.43
C ARG A 46 14.42 19.01 1.44
N SER A 47 14.87 18.78 0.20
CA SER A 47 14.14 18.03 -0.81
C SER A 47 14.30 16.52 -0.63
N GLY A 48 13.49 15.75 -1.36
CA GLY A 48 13.54 14.29 -1.36
C GLY A 48 12.23 13.66 -0.87
N VAL A 49 12.31 12.40 -0.47
CA VAL A 49 11.16 11.63 0.05
C VAL A 49 11.34 11.42 1.54
N CYS A 50 10.31 11.68 2.36
CA CYS A 50 10.37 11.42 3.80
C CYS A 50 9.06 10.88 4.36
N VAL A 51 9.12 10.23 5.52
CA VAL A 51 7.94 9.83 6.29
C VAL A 51 7.46 11.00 7.15
N SER A 52 6.16 11.23 7.17
CA SER A 52 5.54 12.27 7.99
C SER A 52 5.78 12.06 9.48
N GLN A 53 6.05 13.16 10.19
CA GLN A 53 6.16 13.16 11.65
C GLN A 53 4.79 13.22 12.34
N THR A 54 3.76 13.75 11.66
CA THR A 54 2.41 13.90 12.22
C THR A 54 1.54 12.68 11.96
N ARG A 55 1.81 11.96 10.86
CA ARG A 55 1.13 10.72 10.47
C ARG A 55 2.15 9.64 10.10
N PRO A 56 3.04 9.25 11.02
CA PRO A 56 4.11 8.31 10.72
C PRO A 56 3.56 6.91 10.42
N PHE A 57 4.35 6.13 9.69
CA PHE A 57 4.12 4.69 9.60
C PHE A 57 4.44 4.00 10.92
N THR A 58 3.70 2.92 11.21
CA THR A 58 4.15 1.93 12.18
C THR A 58 5.41 1.22 11.66
N PRO A 59 6.26 0.66 12.54
CA PRO A 59 7.46 -0.08 12.12
C PRO A 59 7.17 -1.20 11.10
N LYS A 60 6.01 -1.85 11.23
CA LYS A 60 5.57 -2.91 10.29
C LYS A 60 5.26 -2.35 8.90
N GLN A 61 4.57 -1.21 8.81
CA GLN A 61 4.27 -0.55 7.54
C GLN A 61 5.56 -0.02 6.88
N GLU A 62 6.43 0.62 7.66
CA GLU A 62 7.74 1.10 7.18
C GLU A 62 8.59 -0.05 6.62
N THR A 63 8.66 -1.17 7.36
CA THR A 63 9.35 -2.38 6.91
C THR A 63 8.74 -2.94 5.62
N ALA A 64 7.41 -3.06 5.55
CA ALA A 64 6.72 -3.58 4.37
C ALA A 64 6.97 -2.71 3.14
N LEU A 65 6.94 -1.38 3.31
CA LEU A 65 7.22 -0.42 2.24
C LEU A 65 8.66 -0.52 1.77
N LEU A 66 9.63 -0.48 2.68
CA LEU A 66 11.05 -0.60 2.33
C LEU A 66 11.36 -1.92 1.65
N MET A 67 10.80 -3.04 2.13
CA MET A 67 10.95 -4.34 1.46
C MET A 67 10.36 -4.32 0.05
N GLY A 68 9.20 -3.67 -0.14
CA GLY A 68 8.61 -3.50 -1.46
C GLY A 68 9.49 -2.66 -2.38
N LEU A 69 9.97 -1.51 -1.92
CA LEU A 69 10.87 -0.64 -2.69
C LEU A 69 12.19 -1.33 -3.04
N ARG A 70 12.78 -2.10 -2.11
CA ARG A 70 13.96 -2.95 -2.37
C ARG A 70 13.70 -3.94 -3.49
N ARG A 71 12.59 -4.68 -3.44
CA ARG A 71 12.23 -5.64 -4.49
C ARG A 71 11.96 -4.97 -5.84
N SER A 72 11.20 -3.87 -5.83
CA SER A 72 10.78 -3.21 -7.06
C SER A 72 11.93 -2.47 -7.74
N SER A 73 12.85 -1.88 -6.98
CA SER A 73 13.99 -1.14 -7.53
C SER A 73 15.26 -1.98 -7.64
N GLY A 74 15.46 -2.94 -6.74
CA GLY A 74 16.71 -3.67 -6.59
C GLY A 74 17.74 -2.95 -5.72
N LEU A 75 17.49 -1.71 -5.26
CA LEU A 75 18.40 -0.97 -4.36
C LEU A 75 18.42 -1.64 -2.98
N ALA A 76 19.49 -2.35 -2.64
CA ALA A 76 19.57 -3.16 -1.42
C ALA A 76 19.61 -2.29 -0.15
N ASP A 77 20.32 -1.18 -0.23
CA ASP A 77 20.69 -0.35 0.93
C ASP A 77 19.68 0.76 1.24
N ILE A 78 18.53 0.77 0.57
CA ILE A 78 17.47 1.76 0.80
C ILE A 78 16.94 1.67 2.24
N HIS A 79 16.81 2.80 2.92
CA HIS A 79 16.25 2.88 4.28
C HIS A 79 15.74 4.30 4.57
N PHE A 80 15.00 4.48 5.66
CA PHE A 80 14.77 5.82 6.19
C PHE A 80 15.84 6.14 7.23
N ASN A 81 16.48 7.29 7.11
CA ASN A 81 17.46 7.76 8.09
C ASN A 81 16.78 8.27 9.38
N ASP A 82 17.56 8.76 10.33
CA ASP A 82 17.07 9.22 11.64
C ASP A 82 16.11 10.42 11.54
N GLU A 83 16.22 11.21 10.47
CA GLU A 83 15.33 12.33 10.16
C GLU A 83 14.05 11.89 9.42
N GLY A 84 13.94 10.61 9.07
CA GLY A 84 12.82 10.04 8.32
C GLY A 84 12.89 10.24 6.81
N PHE A 85 14.02 10.72 6.27
CA PHE A 85 14.24 10.83 4.83
C PHE A 85 14.71 9.50 4.23
N LEU A 86 14.21 9.18 3.05
CA LEU A 86 14.60 8.01 2.27
C LEU A 86 16.04 8.20 1.77
N ASP A 87 16.94 7.39 2.31
CA ASP A 87 18.31 7.26 1.85
C ASP A 87 18.41 6.04 0.93
N LEU A 88 19.09 6.20 -0.21
CA LEU A 88 19.27 5.13 -1.19
C LEU A 88 20.55 4.31 -0.95
N GLY A 89 21.37 4.70 0.04
CA GLY A 89 22.63 4.03 0.37
C GLY A 89 23.60 3.99 -0.82
N ASN A 90 24.28 2.85 -1.01
CA ASN A 90 25.13 2.66 -2.17
C ASN A 90 24.30 2.40 -3.43
N ARG A 91 24.07 3.45 -4.22
CA ARG A 91 23.26 3.38 -5.45
C ARG A 91 23.83 2.50 -6.57
N LEU A 92 25.11 2.11 -6.46
CA LEU A 92 25.74 1.17 -7.38
C LEU A 92 25.51 -0.29 -6.95
N HIS A 93 25.05 -0.52 -5.73
CA HIS A 93 24.73 -1.84 -5.19
C HIS A 93 23.23 -2.13 -5.37
N PHE A 94 22.90 -2.74 -6.49
CA PHE A 94 21.56 -3.24 -6.74
C PHE A 94 21.56 -4.72 -7.14
N VAL A 95 20.51 -5.43 -6.73
CA VAL A 95 20.27 -6.85 -7.03
C VAL A 95 18.89 -6.95 -7.68
N ASP A 96 18.88 -7.32 -8.96
CA ASP A 96 17.67 -7.39 -9.78
C ASP A 96 16.84 -6.08 -9.77
N GLY A 97 15.52 -6.19 -9.85
CA GLY A 97 14.59 -5.07 -9.79
C GLY A 97 14.43 -4.32 -11.11
N SER A 98 13.44 -3.42 -11.15
CA SER A 98 13.15 -2.57 -12.30
C SER A 98 14.10 -1.38 -12.36
N SER A 99 14.76 -1.24 -13.51
CA SER A 99 15.55 -0.06 -13.85
C SER A 99 14.70 1.21 -13.87
N THR A 100 13.47 1.09 -14.38
CA THR A 100 12.49 2.18 -14.40
C THR A 100 12.11 2.61 -12.98
N ALA A 101 11.88 1.66 -12.06
CA ALA A 101 11.61 1.98 -10.66
C ALA A 101 12.80 2.65 -9.95
N ARG A 102 14.04 2.18 -10.18
CA ARG A 102 15.24 2.86 -9.63
C ARG A 102 15.37 4.29 -10.12
N ALA A 103 15.19 4.51 -11.42
CA ALA A 103 15.28 5.84 -12.01
C ALA A 103 14.25 6.78 -11.37
N LEU A 104 13.01 6.33 -11.19
CA LEU A 104 11.96 7.11 -10.55
C LEU A 104 12.30 7.46 -9.09
N ILE A 105 12.69 6.49 -8.27
CA ILE A 105 13.04 6.72 -6.87
C ILE A 105 14.25 7.66 -6.76
N THR A 106 15.25 7.47 -7.62
CA THR A 106 16.44 8.33 -7.66
C THR A 106 16.06 9.77 -8.00
N ALA A 107 15.20 9.96 -9.01
CA ALA A 107 14.68 11.28 -9.37
C ALA A 107 13.86 11.91 -8.24
N ALA A 108 13.10 11.12 -7.48
CA ALA A 108 12.34 11.59 -6.32
C ALA A 108 13.26 12.11 -5.20
N VAL A 109 14.33 11.37 -4.90
CA VAL A 109 15.28 11.70 -3.82
C VAL A 109 16.20 12.87 -4.21
N ASP A 110 16.68 12.91 -5.45
CA ASP A 110 17.59 13.96 -5.94
C ASP A 110 16.86 15.20 -6.45
N GLY A 111 15.53 15.13 -6.51
CA GLY A 111 14.67 16.20 -7.00
C GLY A 111 14.72 17.47 -6.14
N ARG A 112 14.03 18.50 -6.64
CA ARG A 112 13.91 19.80 -5.95
C ARG A 112 12.73 19.88 -4.99
N ASP A 113 11.77 18.99 -5.16
CA ASP A 113 10.53 18.94 -4.42
C ASP A 113 10.65 18.05 -3.17
N LEU A 114 9.70 18.21 -2.25
CA LEU A 114 9.58 17.39 -1.06
C LEU A 114 8.32 16.50 -1.19
N TYR A 115 8.50 15.21 -1.00
CA TYR A 115 7.43 14.20 -0.99
C TYR A 115 7.28 13.64 0.42
N VAL A 116 6.22 14.03 1.13
CA VAL A 116 5.92 13.58 2.49
C VAL A 116 4.96 12.40 2.40
N ILE A 117 5.38 11.22 2.86
CA ILE A 117 4.57 10.02 2.88
C ILE A 117 3.85 9.91 4.23
N GLU A 118 2.53 9.77 4.18
CA GLU A 118 1.64 9.75 5.34
C GLU A 118 0.89 8.42 5.47
N SER A 119 0.75 7.95 6.72
CA SER A 119 -0.16 6.84 7.04
C SER A 119 -1.58 7.36 7.23
N HIS A 120 -2.54 6.80 6.49
CA HIS A 120 -3.97 7.11 6.63
C HIS A 120 -4.74 5.81 6.85
N GLN A 121 -4.59 5.18 8.01
CA GLN A 121 -5.22 3.88 8.26
C GLN A 121 -6.75 3.97 8.37
N ARG A 122 -7.45 3.09 7.65
CA ARG A 122 -8.91 2.99 7.62
C ARG A 122 -9.58 4.32 7.26
N SER A 123 -8.99 5.02 6.29
CA SER A 123 -9.52 6.28 5.81
C SER A 123 -10.71 6.03 4.90
N SER A 124 -11.85 6.61 5.22
CA SER A 124 -13.00 6.57 4.32
C SER A 124 -12.79 7.44 3.07
N GLU A 125 -11.84 8.38 3.07
CA GLU A 125 -11.66 9.31 1.96
C GLU A 125 -10.59 8.89 0.95
N LEU A 126 -9.92 7.76 1.17
CA LEU A 126 -8.74 7.33 0.44
C LEU A 126 -8.91 5.87 0.03
N ALA A 127 -8.76 5.56 -1.25
CA ALA A 127 -8.66 4.19 -1.74
C ALA A 127 -7.19 3.85 -2.02
N PHE A 128 -6.58 3.05 -1.15
CA PHE A 128 -5.18 2.57 -1.19
C PHE A 128 -4.09 3.65 -1.07
N ALA A 129 -4.04 4.58 -2.01
CA ALA A 129 -3.07 5.67 -2.04
C ALA A 129 -3.56 6.86 -2.87
N ARG A 130 -3.02 8.05 -2.58
CA ARG A 130 -3.19 9.24 -3.43
C ARG A 130 -2.09 10.25 -3.17
N ILE A 131 -1.82 11.10 -4.15
CA ILE A 131 -0.97 12.27 -4.00
C ILE A 131 -1.80 13.57 -3.99
N ARG A 132 -1.41 14.50 -3.11
CA ARG A 132 -1.96 15.85 -3.03
C ARG A 132 -0.84 16.88 -3.10
N GLY A 133 -0.99 17.88 -3.96
CA GLY A 133 -0.16 19.08 -3.91
C GLY A 133 -0.60 19.95 -2.73
N SER A 134 0.30 20.27 -1.82
CA SER A 134 -0.03 20.97 -0.58
C SER A 134 0.36 22.45 -0.59
N LEU A 135 1.50 22.82 -1.18
CA LEU A 135 1.98 24.19 -1.15
C LEU A 135 3.11 24.44 -2.16
N ASP A 136 3.12 25.63 -2.76
CA ASP A 136 4.33 26.22 -3.33
C ASP A 136 5.12 26.87 -2.18
N TYR A 137 6.16 26.20 -1.69
CA TYR A 137 7.10 26.80 -0.75
C TYR A 137 7.96 27.82 -1.50
N GLN A 138 7.70 29.10 -1.26
CA GLN A 138 8.58 30.18 -1.69
C GLN A 138 9.57 30.48 -0.56
N ASN A 139 10.85 30.19 -0.79
CA ASN A 139 11.87 30.60 0.16
C ASN A 139 12.10 32.12 0.07
N LEU A 140 11.41 32.88 0.91
CA LEU A 140 11.51 34.35 0.93
C LEU A 140 12.86 34.87 1.47
N LYS A 141 13.67 34.02 2.13
CA LYS A 141 14.87 34.47 2.86
C LYS A 141 16.20 34.02 2.24
N SER A 142 16.31 32.78 1.79
CA SER A 142 17.60 32.18 1.38
C SER A 142 17.79 32.10 -0.13
N ALA A 143 16.69 32.09 -0.90
CA ALA A 143 16.72 32.04 -2.36
C ALA A 143 15.42 32.61 -2.96
N PRO A 144 15.28 33.95 -3.00
CA PRO A 144 14.10 34.60 -3.56
C PRO A 144 13.82 34.11 -4.99
N GLY A 145 12.59 33.64 -5.25
CA GLY A 145 12.17 33.15 -6.56
C GLY A 145 12.33 31.63 -6.79
N LEU A 146 12.91 30.88 -5.86
CA LEU A 146 12.90 29.42 -5.93
C LEU A 146 11.60 28.87 -5.34
N THR A 147 10.66 28.52 -6.21
CA THR A 147 9.46 27.75 -5.84
C THR A 147 9.82 26.28 -5.71
N ARG A 148 9.56 25.70 -4.54
CA ARG A 148 9.68 24.26 -4.29
C ARG A 148 8.30 23.71 -3.95
N ARG A 149 7.94 22.55 -4.47
CA ARG A 149 6.62 21.98 -4.16
C ARG A 149 6.71 20.99 -3.02
N LEU A 150 5.68 21.01 -2.18
CA LEU A 150 5.43 19.98 -1.19
C LEU A 150 4.26 19.12 -1.66
N TRP A 151 4.52 17.83 -1.78
CA TRP A 151 3.55 16.82 -2.14
C TRP A 151 3.31 15.88 -0.96
N ASN A 152 2.05 15.67 -0.59
CA ASN A 152 1.67 14.68 0.41
C ASN A 152 1.22 13.41 -0.32
N ILE A 153 1.88 12.30 -0.05
CA ILE A 153 1.50 10.98 -0.54
C ILE A 153 0.85 10.23 0.62
N GLU A 154 -0.45 10.02 0.53
CA GLU A 154 -1.24 9.35 1.56
C GLU A 154 -1.36 7.87 1.19
N ILE A 155 -1.07 6.96 2.12
CA ILE A 155 -1.21 5.51 1.91
C ILE A 155 -2.06 4.90 3.04
N ASP A 156 -3.11 4.17 2.67
CA ASP A 156 -3.88 3.33 3.59
C ASP A 156 -3.42 1.87 3.49
N PHE A 157 -2.57 1.44 4.43
CA PHE A 157 -2.13 0.03 4.48
C PHE A 157 -3.25 -0.94 4.84
N TYR A 158 -4.35 -0.48 5.45
CA TYR A 158 -5.47 -1.34 5.82
C TYR A 158 -6.17 -1.88 4.58
N ASP A 159 -6.33 -1.06 3.53
CA ASP A 159 -7.01 -1.46 2.29
C ASP A 159 -6.35 -2.66 1.61
N TYR A 160 -5.02 -2.77 1.70
CA TYR A 160 -4.29 -3.91 1.14
C TYR A 160 -4.62 -5.23 1.86
N THR A 161 -5.17 -5.17 3.08
CA THR A 161 -5.66 -6.35 3.81
C THR A 161 -7.05 -6.82 3.35
N GLU A 162 -7.76 -5.99 2.59
CA GLU A 162 -9.07 -6.30 2.00
C GLU A 162 -8.94 -6.97 0.61
N LEU A 163 -7.73 -7.02 0.05
CA LEU A 163 -7.46 -7.65 -1.25
C LEU A 163 -7.74 -9.16 -1.24
N ARG A 164 -8.49 -9.62 -2.24
CA ARG A 164 -8.83 -11.03 -2.50
C ARG A 164 -8.63 -11.35 -3.98
N GLY A 165 -8.63 -12.63 -4.33
CA GLY A 165 -8.50 -13.10 -5.73
C GLY A 165 -7.21 -13.87 -5.98
N HIS A 166 -6.67 -13.73 -7.19
CA HIS A 166 -5.47 -14.47 -7.61
C HIS A 166 -4.23 -13.92 -6.89
N THR A 167 -3.42 -14.81 -6.30
CA THR A 167 -2.22 -14.41 -5.55
C THR A 167 -1.23 -13.62 -6.41
N GLU A 168 -1.13 -13.93 -7.70
CA GLU A 168 -0.28 -13.23 -8.65
C GLU A 168 -0.74 -11.79 -8.90
N ALA A 169 -2.06 -11.54 -8.90
CA ALA A 169 -2.61 -10.19 -9.04
C ALA A 169 -2.42 -9.37 -7.76
N ILE A 170 -2.61 -10.00 -6.59
CA ILE A 170 -2.34 -9.35 -5.28
C ILE A 170 -0.87 -8.94 -5.17
N ARG A 171 0.06 -9.80 -5.60
CA ARG A 171 1.51 -9.46 -5.62
C ARG A 171 1.85 -8.34 -6.60
N ALA A 172 1.03 -8.09 -7.61
CA ALA A 172 1.22 -7.02 -8.57
C ALA A 172 0.57 -5.69 -8.13
N PHE A 173 -0.13 -5.66 -6.99
CA PHE A 173 -0.82 -4.49 -6.45
C PHE A 173 -0.48 -4.31 -4.97
N ASP A 174 0.72 -3.80 -4.72
CA ASP A 174 1.26 -3.63 -3.37
C ASP A 174 1.56 -2.15 -3.03
N PRO A 175 1.71 -1.80 -1.74
CA PRO A 175 1.92 -0.41 -1.32
C PRO A 175 3.14 0.28 -1.93
N ALA A 176 4.22 -0.45 -2.23
CA ALA A 176 5.40 0.13 -2.84
C ALA A 176 5.17 0.46 -4.32
N LEU A 177 4.48 -0.40 -5.07
CA LEU A 177 4.08 -0.09 -6.45
C LEU A 177 3.10 1.10 -6.50
N ASN A 178 2.18 1.21 -5.54
CA ASN A 178 1.30 2.38 -5.46
C ASN A 178 2.07 3.65 -5.05
N LEU A 179 3.05 3.58 -4.16
CA LEU A 179 3.94 4.73 -3.91
C LEU A 179 4.67 5.18 -5.19
N LEU A 180 5.16 4.23 -6.00
CA LEU A 180 5.79 4.55 -7.28
C LEU A 180 4.80 5.18 -8.26
N HIS A 181 3.56 4.73 -8.27
CA HIS A 181 2.47 5.35 -9.04
C HIS A 181 2.29 6.82 -8.63
N GLU A 182 2.12 7.08 -7.33
CA GLU A 182 1.93 8.44 -6.82
C GLU A 182 3.12 9.36 -7.11
N LEU A 183 4.36 8.85 -7.01
CA LEU A 183 5.58 9.60 -7.34
C LEU A 183 5.70 9.91 -8.84
N ALA A 184 5.19 9.04 -9.71
CA ALA A 184 5.27 9.24 -11.15
C ALA A 184 4.49 10.47 -11.62
N HIS A 185 3.37 10.81 -10.98
CA HIS A 185 2.58 12.00 -11.32
C HIS A 185 3.41 13.31 -11.32
N PRO A 186 4.01 13.73 -10.19
CA PRO A 186 4.73 15.00 -10.13
C PRO A 186 6.10 14.94 -10.82
N ILE A 187 6.77 13.78 -10.83
CA ILE A 187 8.14 13.64 -11.36
C ILE A 187 8.13 13.52 -12.88
N MET A 188 7.26 12.67 -13.41
CA MET A 188 7.20 12.34 -14.84
C MET A 188 6.07 13.10 -15.56
N HIS A 189 5.27 13.88 -14.84
CA HIS A 189 4.12 14.63 -15.36
C HIS A 189 3.07 13.74 -16.03
N LEU A 190 2.94 12.50 -15.56
CA LEU A 190 2.00 11.51 -16.09
C LEU A 190 0.63 11.69 -15.44
N ARG A 191 -0.42 11.33 -16.18
CA ARG A 191 -1.80 11.40 -15.73
C ARG A 191 -2.41 10.01 -15.69
N ASP A 192 -3.36 9.83 -14.79
CA ASP A 192 -4.24 8.67 -14.82
C ASP A 192 -5.22 8.73 -15.98
N SER A 193 -5.88 7.58 -16.22
CA SER A 193 -7.01 7.48 -17.12
C SER A 193 -8.03 8.59 -16.82
N THR A 194 -8.45 9.32 -17.85
CA THR A 194 -9.56 10.28 -17.77
C THR A 194 -10.89 9.69 -18.23
N GLY A 195 -10.98 8.36 -18.38
CA GLY A 195 -12.16 7.65 -18.85
C GLY A 195 -12.13 7.23 -20.32
N ASP A 196 -13.31 6.93 -20.86
CA ASP A 196 -13.69 5.93 -21.89
C ASP A 196 -12.83 5.76 -23.17
N GLY A 197 -11.86 6.64 -23.45
CA GLY A 197 -10.90 6.50 -24.57
C GLY A 197 -9.56 5.87 -24.19
N ASP A 198 -9.14 5.96 -22.93
CA ASP A 198 -7.90 5.34 -22.42
C ASP A 198 -8.14 4.80 -21.02
N ALA A 199 -8.54 3.53 -20.93
CA ALA A 199 -8.83 2.87 -19.66
C ALA A 199 -7.62 2.72 -18.73
N LEU A 200 -6.39 2.96 -19.21
CA LEU A 200 -5.16 2.78 -18.45
C LEU A 200 -4.54 4.13 -18.06
N GLY A 201 -4.40 5.05 -19.01
CA GLY A 201 -3.69 6.32 -18.81
C GLY A 201 -2.16 6.17 -18.82
N ASP A 202 -1.46 7.29 -18.90
CA ASP A 202 0.00 7.33 -19.05
C ASP A 202 0.72 6.83 -17.79
N CYS A 203 0.21 7.21 -16.61
CA CYS A 203 0.80 6.83 -15.33
C CYS A 203 0.80 5.30 -15.18
N GLU A 204 -0.36 4.66 -15.38
CA GLU A 204 -0.48 3.22 -15.23
C GLU A 204 0.27 2.44 -16.32
N ARG A 205 0.42 2.98 -17.55
CA ARG A 205 1.33 2.40 -18.56
C ARG A 205 2.78 2.40 -18.09
N PHE A 206 3.22 3.49 -17.47
CA PHE A 206 4.56 3.59 -16.89
C PHE A 206 4.76 2.61 -15.72
N ILE A 207 3.76 2.46 -14.85
CA ILE A 207 3.82 1.44 -13.77
C ILE A 207 3.75 0.01 -14.34
N ASN A 208 3.02 -0.23 -15.42
CA ASN A 208 3.04 -1.52 -16.12
C ASN A 208 4.42 -1.84 -16.72
N GLN A 209 5.18 -0.84 -17.17
CA GLN A 209 6.58 -1.06 -17.57
C GLN A 209 7.43 -1.54 -16.39
N ILE A 210 7.27 -0.97 -15.19
CA ILE A 210 7.90 -1.46 -13.95
C ILE A 210 7.47 -2.91 -13.67
N ARG A 211 6.18 -3.21 -13.72
CA ARG A 211 5.66 -4.57 -13.50
C ARG A 211 6.24 -5.57 -14.50
N ARG A 212 6.36 -5.20 -15.78
CA ARG A 212 6.94 -6.02 -16.83
C ARG A 212 8.41 -6.34 -16.56
N GLU A 213 9.20 -5.34 -16.17
CA GLU A 213 10.61 -5.53 -15.78
C GLU A 213 10.76 -6.48 -14.58
N LEU A 214 9.77 -6.50 -13.67
CA LEU A 214 9.72 -7.39 -12.51
C LEU A 214 9.08 -8.76 -12.79
N GLY A 215 8.61 -9.03 -14.01
CA GLY A 215 7.86 -10.25 -14.34
C GLY A 215 6.50 -10.36 -13.63
N LEU A 216 5.95 -9.24 -13.16
CA LEU A 216 4.63 -9.14 -12.54
C LEU A 216 3.53 -9.00 -13.60
N LEU A 217 2.27 -9.17 -13.17
CA LEU A 217 1.12 -8.98 -14.04
C LEU A 217 0.86 -7.50 -14.31
N GLU A 218 0.49 -7.13 -15.53
CA GLU A 218 0.16 -5.76 -15.92
C GLU A 218 -1.33 -5.48 -15.68
N ARG A 219 -1.69 -4.27 -15.24
CA ARG A 219 -3.10 -3.84 -15.14
C ARG A 219 -3.70 -3.64 -16.53
N GLU A 220 -4.93 -4.09 -16.72
CA GLU A 220 -5.70 -3.88 -17.95
C GLU A 220 -6.48 -2.55 -17.92
N SER A 221 -6.88 -2.10 -16.73
CA SER A 221 -7.55 -0.82 -16.49
C SER A 221 -7.10 -0.18 -15.16
N TYR A 222 -7.13 1.14 -15.14
CA TYR A 222 -6.91 1.96 -13.95
C TYR A 222 -8.12 2.00 -13.03
N ASP A 223 -9.33 2.13 -13.57
CA ASP A 223 -10.52 2.11 -12.72
C ASP A 223 -10.96 0.66 -12.42
N PRO A 224 -11.37 0.37 -11.17
CA PRO A 224 -12.01 -0.90 -10.84
C PRO A 224 -13.41 -0.98 -11.46
N VAL A 225 -13.80 -2.20 -11.84
CA VAL A 225 -15.18 -2.48 -12.24
C VAL A 225 -15.96 -2.90 -11.00
N ASN A 226 -16.95 -2.09 -10.61
CA ASN A 226 -17.82 -2.40 -9.48
C ASN A 226 -18.85 -3.48 -9.85
N ARG A 227 -18.98 -4.49 -8.99
CA ARG A 227 -19.99 -5.56 -9.12
C ARG A 227 -20.71 -5.77 -7.80
N GLN A 228 -22.02 -5.98 -7.88
CA GLN A 228 -22.77 -6.45 -6.71
C GLN A 228 -22.42 -7.92 -6.43
N ALA A 229 -22.17 -8.22 -5.16
CA ALA A 229 -21.98 -9.58 -4.67
C ALA A 229 -22.89 -9.83 -3.47
N VAL A 230 -23.40 -11.05 -3.37
CA VAL A 230 -24.17 -11.49 -2.20
C VAL A 230 -23.19 -11.96 -1.12
N THR A 231 -23.45 -11.61 0.14
CA THR A 231 -22.65 -12.12 1.25
C THR A 231 -22.77 -13.65 1.35
N PRO A 232 -21.75 -14.37 1.87
CA PRO A 232 -21.79 -15.83 1.97
C PRO A 232 -23.01 -16.39 2.70
N TYR A 233 -23.61 -15.60 3.60
CA TYR A 233 -24.79 -15.97 4.38
C TYR A 233 -26.12 -15.54 3.74
N GLY A 234 -26.10 -14.93 2.55
CA GLY A 234 -27.30 -14.54 1.81
C GLY A 234 -28.08 -13.37 2.42
N THR A 235 -27.62 -12.78 3.53
CA THR A 235 -28.35 -11.76 4.30
C THR A 235 -28.00 -10.33 3.92
N GLY A 236 -27.05 -10.10 3.01
CA GLY A 236 -26.66 -8.76 2.58
C GLY A 236 -26.14 -8.71 1.15
N GLN A 237 -26.25 -7.53 0.53
CA GLN A 237 -25.55 -7.18 -0.71
C GLN A 237 -24.33 -6.34 -0.33
N ARG A 238 -23.24 -6.51 -1.07
CA ARG A 238 -22.04 -5.69 -0.98
C ARG A 238 -21.54 -5.34 -2.37
N ILE A 239 -20.78 -4.25 -2.49
CA ILE A 239 -20.16 -3.85 -3.74
C ILE A 239 -18.69 -4.28 -3.71
N LEU A 240 -18.30 -5.09 -4.69
CA LEU A 240 -16.91 -5.48 -4.91
C LEU A 240 -16.30 -4.67 -6.04
N GLY A 241 -15.14 -4.08 -5.80
CA GLY A 241 -14.30 -3.52 -6.84
C GLY A 241 -13.46 -4.64 -7.45
N GLU A 242 -13.45 -4.76 -8.77
CA GLU A 242 -12.64 -5.75 -9.50
C GLU A 242 -11.59 -5.04 -10.36
N LEU A 243 -10.32 -5.37 -10.14
CA LEU A 243 -9.21 -5.03 -11.02
C LEU A 243 -8.81 -6.26 -11.86
N SER A 244 -8.62 -6.03 -13.15
CA SER A 244 -8.16 -7.05 -14.09
C SER A 244 -6.68 -6.87 -14.41
N PHE A 245 -5.96 -7.98 -14.34
CA PHE A 245 -4.54 -8.06 -14.63
C PHE A 245 -4.30 -9.07 -15.75
N VAL A 246 -3.26 -8.85 -16.53
CA VAL A 246 -2.88 -9.69 -17.66
C VAL A 246 -1.41 -10.07 -17.60
N ARG A 247 -1.10 -11.26 -18.10
CA ARG A 247 0.28 -11.66 -18.46
C ARG A 247 0.39 -11.73 -19.97
N PHE A 248 1.36 -11.01 -20.53
CA PHE A 248 1.76 -11.15 -21.92
C PHE A 248 2.87 -12.18 -22.02
N GLU A 249 2.59 -13.29 -22.70
CA GLU A 249 3.59 -14.30 -23.05
C GLU A 249 3.73 -14.32 -24.58
N PRO A 250 4.96 -14.15 -25.14
CA PRO A 250 5.18 -14.18 -26.58
C PRO A 250 4.59 -15.46 -27.20
N GLY A 251 3.76 -15.29 -28.24
CA GLY A 251 3.15 -16.40 -28.97
C GLY A 251 2.00 -17.13 -28.25
N LYS A 252 1.56 -16.66 -27.08
CA LYS A 252 0.41 -17.22 -26.35
C LYS A 252 -0.70 -16.20 -26.15
N ARG A 253 -1.92 -16.70 -26.01
CA ARG A 253 -3.07 -15.88 -25.62
C ARG A 253 -2.85 -15.33 -24.21
N SER A 254 -3.13 -14.04 -24.02
CA SER A 254 -3.05 -13.41 -22.70
C SER A 254 -3.97 -14.12 -21.71
N ARG A 255 -3.44 -14.40 -20.52
CA ARG A 255 -4.21 -14.94 -19.40
C ARG A 255 -4.64 -13.79 -18.48
N LYS A 256 -5.93 -13.78 -18.13
CA LYS A 256 -6.50 -12.79 -17.21
C LYS A 256 -6.48 -13.29 -15.77
N TYR A 257 -6.16 -12.40 -14.86
CA TYR A 257 -6.14 -12.60 -13.42
C TYR A 257 -6.97 -11.49 -12.78
N ARG A 258 -7.65 -11.82 -11.69
CA ARG A 258 -8.56 -10.91 -11.00
C ARG A 258 -8.11 -10.67 -9.58
N LEU A 259 -8.17 -9.41 -9.19
CA LEU A 259 -8.05 -8.92 -7.83
C LEU A 259 -9.37 -8.22 -7.48
N THR A 260 -9.89 -8.50 -6.29
CA THR A 260 -11.14 -7.92 -5.80
C THR A 260 -10.97 -7.37 -4.41
N PHE A 261 -11.74 -6.35 -4.04
CA PHE A 261 -11.80 -5.81 -2.69
C PHE A 261 -13.23 -5.35 -2.37
N ASP A 262 -13.55 -5.27 -1.09
CA ASP A 262 -14.83 -4.75 -0.63
C ASP A 262 -14.80 -3.22 -0.69
N VAL A 263 -15.65 -2.62 -1.54
CA VAL A 263 -15.58 -1.17 -1.78
C VAL A 263 -15.95 -0.41 -0.53
N GLU A 264 -16.89 -0.91 0.28
CA GLU A 264 -17.30 -0.25 1.52
C GLU A 264 -16.18 -0.20 2.57
N ASN A 265 -15.23 -1.16 2.51
CA ASN A 265 -14.09 -1.19 3.42
C ASN A 265 -12.87 -0.40 2.90
N VAL A 266 -12.78 -0.16 1.59
CA VAL A 266 -11.61 0.47 0.93
C VAL A 266 -11.88 1.91 0.51
N ALA A 267 -13.14 2.31 0.31
CA ALA A 267 -13.50 3.65 -0.12
C ALA A 267 -14.83 4.06 0.52
N ALA A 268 -14.98 5.33 0.89
CA ALA A 268 -16.31 5.86 1.21
C ALA A 268 -17.23 5.64 0.01
N ALA A 269 -18.47 5.28 0.32
CA ALA A 269 -19.58 5.17 -0.63
C ALA A 269 -19.73 6.39 -1.57
N SER A 270 -19.14 7.55 -1.25
CA SER A 270 -19.13 8.75 -2.09
C SER A 270 -18.32 8.64 -3.39
N LEU A 271 -17.40 7.67 -3.52
CA LEU A 271 -16.73 7.35 -4.79
C LEU A 271 -17.50 6.33 -5.64
N VAL A 272 -18.62 5.81 -5.11
CA VAL A 272 -19.44 4.80 -5.75
C VAL A 272 -20.71 5.46 -6.28
N GLU A 273 -20.58 6.40 -7.22
CA GLU A 273 -21.72 6.63 -8.10
C GLU A 273 -21.85 5.38 -8.99
N PRO A 274 -22.96 4.62 -8.91
CA PRO A 274 -23.18 3.55 -9.85
C PRO A 274 -23.23 4.20 -11.23
N ARG A 275 -22.23 3.93 -12.08
CA ARG A 275 -22.34 4.18 -13.53
C ARG A 275 -23.61 3.46 -13.95
N SER A 276 -24.67 4.25 -14.15
CA SER A 276 -25.96 3.74 -14.57
C SER A 276 -25.71 3.00 -15.88
N ALA A 277 -25.78 1.67 -15.82
CA ALA A 277 -25.77 0.85 -17.02
C ALA A 277 -26.90 1.40 -17.87
N GLY A 278 -26.57 2.05 -18.99
CA GLY A 278 -27.55 2.60 -19.91
C GLY A 278 -28.44 1.46 -20.39
N VAL A 279 -29.58 1.28 -19.73
CA VAL A 279 -30.65 0.41 -20.18
C VAL A 279 -31.19 1.09 -21.43
N ARG A 280 -30.66 0.70 -22.59
CA ARG A 280 -31.31 0.97 -23.87
C ARG A 280 -32.64 0.24 -23.85
N ALA A 281 -33.71 0.97 -23.53
CA ALA A 281 -35.06 0.53 -23.82
C ALA A 281 -35.17 0.30 -25.33
N VAL A 282 -35.13 -0.95 -25.76
CA VAL A 282 -35.50 -1.34 -27.12
C VAL A 282 -37.01 -1.20 -27.20
N ALA A 283 -37.47 -0.08 -27.77
CA ALA A 283 -38.87 0.09 -28.11
C ALA A 283 -39.22 -0.95 -29.20
N ARG A 284 -40.04 -1.95 -28.83
CA ARG A 284 -40.67 -2.83 -29.82
C ARG A 284 -41.73 -2.01 -30.57
N ARG A 285 -41.63 -1.99 -31.90
CA ARG A 285 -42.68 -1.52 -32.81
C ARG A 285 -43.85 -2.49 -32.82
#